data_AF-A0A7R9VCS6-F1
#
_entry.id   AF-A0A7R9VCS6-F1
#
_cell.length_a   1.000
_cell.length_b   1.000
_cell.length_c   1.000
_cell.angle_alpha   90.00
_cell.angle_beta   90.00
_cell.angle_gamma   90.00
#
_symmetry.space_group_name_H-M   'P 1'
#
loop_
_entity.id
_entity.type
_entity.pdbx_description
1 polymer ?
#
loop_
_entity_poly.entity_id
_entity_poly.type
_entity_poly.pdbx_seq_one_letter_code
_entity_poly.pdbx_strand_id
1 'polypeptide(L)'
;AAGMADVHAIPRARVPVCKARHAANGTCFDVTINNHLALINTKLLRDYAELDPRLRQLVFLVKHWAKQRGVNDSYRGSLSSYAYVLLCIHLLQRRSPPVLPVLQHLAEAPAAAGCAAGLAGDGTLGLRVFSRAVGGWRCEFYDDAEALRGIGSANTESLAQLLLAFFDYWAVRHDYNHAVATIRVPGGLLSKASKNWTMRHGSERHLVCIEDPFELSHDLGRTIDKVSVVGLRREFERAARVLASVPDPLPLLFQPLRQE
;
A
#
# COMPACT_ATOMS: atom_id res chain seq x y z
N ALA A 1 14.26 30.73 17.46
CA ALA A 1 13.81 30.03 18.69
C ALA A 1 13.48 28.58 18.34
N ALA A 2 13.97 27.62 19.10
CA ALA A 2 13.48 26.25 19.03
C ALA A 2 12.03 26.25 19.54
N GLY A 3 11.06 25.96 18.68
CA GLY A 3 9.64 26.12 18.99
C GLY A 3 8.74 25.54 17.91
N MET A 4 7.45 25.43 18.23
CA MET A 4 6.41 24.98 17.30
C MET A 4 5.58 26.18 16.84
N ALA A 5 5.28 26.23 15.55
CA ALA A 5 4.37 27.18 14.93
C ALA A 5 3.16 26.43 14.33
N ASP A 6 2.09 27.16 14.00
CA ASP A 6 0.89 26.63 13.32
C ASP A 6 0.32 25.35 13.98
N VAL A 7 0.16 25.38 15.31
CA VAL A 7 -0.32 24.21 16.07
C VAL A 7 -1.84 24.10 15.94
N HIS A 8 -2.31 23.02 15.33
CA HIS A 8 -3.72 22.77 15.06
C HIS A 8 -4.15 21.37 15.48
N ALA A 9 -5.10 21.29 16.41
CA ALA A 9 -5.70 20.02 16.83
C ALA A 9 -6.87 19.63 15.91
N ILE A 10 -6.91 18.36 15.49
CA ILE A 10 -8.00 17.77 14.71
C ILE A 10 -8.58 16.58 15.50
N PRO A 11 -9.39 16.85 16.55
CA PRO A 11 -9.85 15.82 17.49
C PRO A 11 -10.94 14.90 16.92
N ARG A 12 -11.66 15.35 15.88
CA ARG A 12 -12.79 14.62 15.28
C ARG A 12 -12.38 13.71 14.12
N ALA A 13 -11.10 13.65 13.77
CA ALA A 13 -10.60 12.67 12.82
C ALA A 13 -10.67 11.27 13.43
N ARG A 14 -10.75 10.23 12.60
CA ARG A 14 -10.74 8.83 13.07
C ARG A 14 -9.55 8.52 13.98
N VAL A 15 -8.38 9.03 13.61
CA VAL A 15 -7.21 9.07 14.50
C VAL A 15 -7.00 10.55 14.85
N PRO A 16 -7.31 10.96 16.08
CA PRO A 16 -7.04 12.32 16.54
C PRO A 16 -5.57 12.69 16.34
N VAL A 17 -5.34 13.86 15.75
CA VAL A 17 -4.00 14.32 15.37
C VAL A 17 -3.82 15.79 15.70
N CYS A 18 -2.64 16.14 16.17
CA CYS A 18 -2.16 17.52 16.28
C CYS A 18 -1.16 17.76 15.16
N LYS A 19 -1.44 18.73 14.28
CA LYS A 19 -0.52 19.16 13.23
C LYS A 19 0.25 20.37 13.72
N ALA A 20 1.54 20.42 13.43
CA ALA A 20 2.39 21.54 13.79
C ALA A 20 3.52 21.72 12.77
N ARG A 21 4.17 22.88 12.82
CA ARG A 21 5.34 23.20 12.02
C ARG A 21 6.52 23.49 12.94
N HIS A 22 7.68 22.90 12.66
CA HIS A 22 8.90 23.25 13.38
C HIS A 22 9.35 24.66 12.97
N ALA A 23 9.39 25.58 13.93
CA ALA A 23 9.54 27.01 13.65
C ALA A 23 10.87 27.37 12.98
N ALA A 24 11.93 26.60 13.20
CA ALA A 24 13.27 26.94 12.69
C ALA A 24 13.52 26.50 11.24
N ASN A 25 12.95 25.37 10.79
CA ASN A 25 13.19 24.84 9.45
C ASN A 25 11.92 24.65 8.60
N GLY A 26 10.75 24.99 9.15
CA GLY A 26 9.48 24.92 8.44
C GLY A 26 8.93 23.50 8.22
N THR A 27 9.57 22.46 8.75
CA THR A 27 9.11 21.07 8.61
C THR A 27 7.76 20.87 9.30
N CYS A 28 6.74 20.48 8.52
CA CYS A 28 5.44 20.08 9.06
C CYS A 28 5.51 18.67 9.65
N PHE A 29 4.83 18.45 10.77
CA PHE A 29 4.71 17.13 11.39
C PHE A 29 3.35 16.94 12.06
N ASP A 30 2.97 15.68 12.19
CA ASP A 30 1.72 15.23 12.78
C ASP A 30 2.03 14.42 14.05
N VAL A 31 1.36 14.73 15.16
CA VAL A 31 1.46 14.04 16.45
C VAL A 31 0.14 13.34 16.74
N THR A 32 0.19 12.02 16.90
CA THR A 32 -0.94 11.19 17.30
C THR A 32 -0.61 10.45 18.59
N ILE A 33 -1.61 10.22 19.44
CA ILE A 33 -1.44 9.53 20.72
C ILE A 33 -1.85 8.07 20.58
N ASN A 34 -1.04 7.14 21.09
CA ASN A 34 -1.32 5.70 21.17
C ASN A 34 -1.71 5.02 19.83
N ASN A 35 -1.25 5.56 18.70
CA ASN A 35 -1.47 4.97 17.37
C ASN A 35 -0.51 3.81 17.11
N HIS A 36 -0.64 2.77 17.92
CA HIS A 36 0.22 1.60 17.93
C HIS A 36 0.16 0.78 16.64
N LEU A 37 -1.02 0.69 16.01
CA LEU A 37 -1.18 0.00 14.73
C LEU A 37 -0.37 0.67 13.62
N ALA A 38 -0.30 2.01 13.59
CA ALA A 38 0.53 2.72 12.61
C ALA A 38 2.03 2.40 12.75
N LEU A 39 2.53 2.18 13.97
CA LEU A 39 3.90 1.76 14.20
C LEU A 39 4.15 0.35 13.64
N ILE A 40 3.23 -0.58 13.87
CA ILE A 40 3.33 -1.96 13.37
C ILE A 40 3.20 -1.99 11.85
N ASN A 41 2.25 -1.25 11.27
CA ASN A 41 2.16 -1.05 9.81
C ASN A 41 3.46 -0.50 9.23
N THR A 42 4.09 0.48 9.89
CA THR A 42 5.37 1.03 9.46
C THR A 42 6.49 -0.02 9.49
N LYS A 43 6.51 -0.90 10.50
CA LYS A 43 7.44 -2.03 10.54
C LYS A 43 7.17 -3.01 9.40
N LEU A 44 5.92 -3.45 9.19
CA LEU A 44 5.57 -4.35 8.10
C LEU A 44 6.00 -3.81 6.73
N LEU A 45 5.73 -2.52 6.46
CA LEU A 45 6.12 -1.87 5.22
C LEU A 45 7.65 -1.78 5.04
N ARG A 46 8.38 -1.54 6.13
CA ARG A 46 9.85 -1.54 6.12
C ARG A 46 10.37 -2.94 5.78
N ASP A 47 9.85 -3.97 6.42
CA ASP A 47 10.31 -5.34 6.22
C ASP A 47 10.04 -5.77 4.78
N TYR A 48 8.90 -5.41 4.17
CA TYR A 48 8.68 -5.57 2.73
C TYR A 48 9.69 -4.82 1.85
N ALA A 49 10.02 -3.57 2.20
CA ALA A 49 10.93 -2.72 1.44
C ALA A 49 12.39 -3.21 1.46
N GLU A 50 12.74 -4.06 2.42
CA GLU A 50 14.05 -4.70 2.56
C GLU A 50 14.16 -6.00 1.75
N LEU A 51 13.05 -6.63 1.35
CA LEU A 51 13.07 -7.89 0.59
C LEU A 51 13.52 -7.71 -0.87
N ASP A 52 13.05 -6.65 -1.53
CA ASP A 52 13.33 -6.39 -2.94
C ASP A 52 13.41 -4.87 -3.24
N PRO A 53 14.50 -4.37 -3.87
CA PRO A 53 14.67 -2.95 -4.16
C PRO A 53 13.61 -2.39 -5.12
N ARG A 54 13.00 -3.22 -5.98
CA ARG A 54 11.98 -2.80 -6.95
C ARG A 54 10.72 -2.28 -6.27
N LEU A 55 10.39 -2.74 -5.05
CA LEU A 55 9.26 -2.21 -4.29
C LEU A 55 9.46 -0.72 -3.99
N ARG A 56 10.62 -0.33 -3.45
CA ARG A 56 10.91 1.07 -3.11
C ARG A 56 10.84 1.93 -4.38
N GLN A 57 11.50 1.48 -5.44
CA GLN A 57 11.51 2.18 -6.73
C GLN A 57 10.10 2.39 -7.30
N LEU A 58 9.28 1.33 -7.32
CA LEU A 58 7.91 1.39 -7.80
C LEU A 58 7.06 2.36 -6.96
N VAL A 59 7.15 2.26 -5.63
CA VAL A 59 6.44 3.15 -4.70
C VAL A 59 6.81 4.61 -4.93
N PHE A 60 8.09 4.92 -5.14
CA PHE A 60 8.52 6.28 -5.43
C PHE A 60 7.91 6.81 -6.73
N LEU A 61 7.93 6.03 -7.80
CA LEU A 61 7.35 6.41 -9.10
C LEU A 61 5.83 6.60 -9.00
N VAL A 62 5.12 5.65 -8.40
CA VAL A 62 3.67 5.71 -8.22
C VAL A 62 3.26 6.88 -7.33
N LYS A 63 3.96 7.13 -6.22
CA LYS A 63 3.66 8.28 -5.36
C LYS A 63 3.95 9.60 -6.05
N HIS A 64 5.04 9.68 -6.81
CA HIS A 64 5.34 10.89 -7.59
C HIS A 64 4.24 11.16 -8.61
N TRP A 65 3.87 10.15 -9.40
CA TRP A 65 2.71 10.22 -10.32
C TRP A 65 1.45 10.66 -9.59
N ALA A 66 1.09 10.03 -8.48
CA ALA A 66 -0.14 10.32 -7.76
C ALA A 66 -0.19 11.78 -7.29
N LYS A 67 0.96 12.32 -6.86
CA LYS A 67 1.10 13.74 -6.49
C LYS A 67 0.94 14.67 -7.70
N GLN A 68 1.62 14.37 -8.81
CA GLN A 68 1.52 15.20 -10.03
C GLN A 68 0.11 15.20 -10.61
N ARG A 69 -0.60 14.08 -10.49
CA ARG A 69 -1.96 13.93 -11.03
C ARG A 69 -3.06 14.34 -10.04
N GLY A 70 -2.71 14.83 -8.85
CA GLY A 70 -3.69 15.30 -7.87
C GLY A 70 -4.55 14.21 -7.24
N VAL A 71 -4.10 12.96 -7.26
CA VAL A 71 -4.82 11.79 -6.72
C VAL A 71 -4.22 11.26 -5.40
N ASN A 72 -3.45 12.09 -4.69
CA ASN A 72 -2.77 11.77 -3.41
C ASN A 72 -3.17 12.70 -2.25
N ASP A 73 -4.47 12.91 -2.05
CA ASP A 73 -5.03 13.69 -0.95
C ASP A 73 -6.33 13.05 -0.43
N SER A 74 -6.21 12.31 0.67
CA SER A 74 -7.35 11.62 1.29
C SER A 74 -8.37 12.55 1.93
N TYR A 75 -7.98 13.79 2.28
CA TYR A 75 -8.93 14.77 2.80
C TYR A 75 -9.83 15.33 1.68
N ARG A 76 -9.37 15.27 0.43
CA ARG A 76 -10.11 15.67 -0.77
C ARG A 76 -10.70 14.50 -1.56
N GLY A 77 -10.86 13.34 -0.93
CA GLY A 77 -11.56 12.20 -1.53
C GLY A 77 -10.71 11.33 -2.49
N SER A 78 -9.38 11.39 -2.41
CA SER A 78 -8.49 10.49 -3.16
C SER A 78 -7.70 9.54 -2.25
N LEU A 79 -6.77 8.75 -2.81
CA LEU A 79 -6.04 7.75 -2.03
C LEU A 79 -4.93 8.39 -1.19
N SER A 80 -4.67 7.82 -0.01
CA SER A 80 -3.52 8.20 0.80
C SER A 80 -2.21 7.63 0.24
N SER A 81 -1.08 8.24 0.60
CA SER A 81 0.23 7.65 0.32
C SER A 81 0.39 6.23 0.87
N TYR A 82 -0.22 5.92 2.02
CA TYR A 82 -0.21 4.57 2.60
C TYR A 82 -0.96 3.57 1.70
N ALA A 83 -2.14 3.95 1.20
CA ALA A 83 -2.91 3.10 0.29
C ALA A 83 -2.12 2.75 -0.97
N TYR A 84 -1.44 3.71 -1.61
CA TYR A 84 -0.59 3.44 -2.77
C TYR A 84 0.55 2.46 -2.49
N VAL A 85 1.14 2.48 -1.28
CA VAL A 85 2.16 1.50 -0.90
C VAL A 85 1.54 0.10 -0.84
N LEU A 86 0.36 -0.05 -0.24
CA LEU A 86 -0.35 -1.34 -0.21
C LEU A 86 -0.72 -1.83 -1.62
N LEU A 87 -1.14 -0.94 -2.52
CA LEU A 87 -1.42 -1.30 -3.91
C LEU A 87 -0.18 -1.80 -4.65
N CYS A 88 1.00 -1.22 -4.37
CA CYS A 88 2.26 -1.68 -4.94
C CYS A 88 2.64 -3.06 -4.40
N ILE A 89 2.55 -3.28 -3.09
CA ILE A 89 2.83 -4.59 -2.46
C ILE A 89 1.86 -5.65 -3.02
N HIS A 90 0.57 -5.34 -3.10
CA HIS A 90 -0.46 -6.21 -3.66
C HIS A 90 -0.12 -6.63 -5.10
N LEU A 91 0.29 -5.69 -5.96
CA LEU A 91 0.70 -6.02 -7.32
C LEU A 91 1.91 -6.98 -7.33
N LEU A 92 2.93 -6.67 -6.52
CA LEU A 92 4.18 -7.43 -6.49
C LEU A 92 4.02 -8.85 -5.94
N GLN A 93 3.09 -9.05 -4.99
CA GLN A 93 2.67 -10.38 -4.53
C GLN A 93 1.94 -11.20 -5.60
N ARG A 94 1.36 -10.53 -6.59
CA ARG A 94 0.53 -11.14 -7.64
C ARG A 94 1.22 -11.26 -8.99
N ARG A 95 2.51 -10.95 -9.06
CA ARG A 95 3.31 -11.30 -10.25
C ARG A 95 3.50 -12.80 -10.33
N SER A 96 3.84 -13.29 -11.52
CA SER A 96 4.15 -14.70 -11.74
C SER A 96 5.48 -14.79 -12.49
N PRO A 97 6.58 -15.20 -11.83
CA PRO A 97 6.70 -15.51 -10.40
C PRO A 97 6.45 -14.29 -9.49
N PRO A 98 6.08 -14.46 -8.21
CA PRO A 98 5.87 -13.33 -7.29
C PRO A 98 7.17 -12.60 -6.98
N VAL A 99 7.12 -11.27 -6.85
CA VAL A 99 8.26 -10.44 -6.44
C VAL A 99 8.33 -10.34 -4.92
N LEU A 100 7.18 -10.32 -4.25
CA LEU A 100 7.09 -10.27 -2.78
C LEU A 100 6.26 -11.45 -2.26
N PRO A 101 6.59 -12.00 -1.09
CA PRO A 101 5.77 -13.00 -0.41
C PRO A 101 4.57 -12.34 0.30
N VAL A 102 3.73 -13.16 0.91
CA VAL A 102 2.74 -12.71 1.89
C VAL A 102 3.33 -12.93 3.28
N LEU A 103 3.90 -11.89 3.90
CA LEU A 103 4.60 -12.03 5.20
C LEU A 103 3.69 -12.50 6.35
N GLN A 104 2.38 -12.29 6.22
CA GLN A 104 1.37 -12.69 7.20
C GLN A 104 0.88 -14.14 7.01
N HIS A 105 1.32 -14.84 5.95
CA HIS A 105 0.93 -16.22 5.69
C HIS A 105 1.91 -17.18 6.38
N LEU A 106 1.67 -17.46 7.66
CA LEU A 106 2.55 -18.27 8.51
C LEU A 106 2.43 -19.79 8.33
N ALA A 107 1.57 -20.24 7.41
CA ALA A 107 1.21 -21.65 7.27
C ALA A 107 2.08 -22.41 6.25
N GLU A 108 2.69 -21.71 5.30
CA GLU A 108 3.44 -22.35 4.21
C GLU A 108 4.72 -21.55 3.95
N ALA A 109 5.85 -22.18 4.25
CA ALA A 109 7.16 -21.73 3.82
C ALA A 109 7.13 -21.48 2.30
N PRO A 110 7.56 -20.31 1.80
CA PRO A 110 7.77 -20.17 0.37
C PRO A 110 8.83 -21.21 -0.03
N ALA A 111 8.43 -22.20 -0.81
CA ALA A 111 9.31 -23.18 -1.46
C ALA A 111 10.17 -22.52 -2.57
N ALA A 112 10.67 -21.31 -2.31
CA ALA A 112 11.48 -20.54 -3.23
C ALA A 112 12.95 -20.94 -3.04
N ALA A 113 13.51 -21.56 -4.07
CA ALA A 113 14.92 -21.88 -4.16
C ALA A 113 15.77 -20.62 -3.89
N GLY A 114 16.49 -20.59 -2.76
CA GLY A 114 17.44 -19.53 -2.44
C GLY A 114 17.25 -18.85 -1.08
N CYS A 115 16.19 -19.13 -0.31
CA CYS A 115 16.11 -18.64 1.07
C CYS A 115 17.07 -19.41 1.99
N ALA A 116 17.85 -18.69 2.80
CA ALA A 116 18.82 -19.28 3.72
C ALA A 116 18.18 -19.93 4.98
N ALA A 117 16.86 -19.85 5.11
CA ALA A 117 16.13 -20.30 6.28
C ALA A 117 16.09 -21.83 6.34
N GLY A 118 16.74 -22.40 7.36
CA GLY A 118 16.61 -23.81 7.70
C GLY A 118 15.21 -24.13 8.26
N LEU A 119 14.74 -25.36 8.01
CA LEU A 119 13.53 -25.89 8.62
C LEU A 119 13.80 -26.16 10.11
N ALA A 120 12.91 -25.70 10.98
CA ALA A 120 12.84 -26.13 12.38
C ALA A 120 12.34 -27.58 12.45
N GLY A 121 12.58 -28.25 13.59
CA GLY A 121 12.25 -29.67 13.80
C GLY A 121 10.75 -30.01 13.72
N ASP A 122 9.86 -29.01 13.63
CA ASP A 122 8.41 -29.14 13.46
C ASP A 122 7.93 -28.86 12.02
N GLY A 123 8.86 -28.66 11.07
CA GLY A 123 8.54 -28.36 9.67
C GLY A 123 8.19 -26.89 9.38
N THR A 124 8.23 -26.01 10.38
CA THR A 124 8.16 -24.56 10.14
C THR A 124 9.52 -24.01 9.74
N LEU A 125 9.55 -22.90 9.00
CA LEU A 125 10.80 -22.16 8.83
C LEU A 125 11.21 -21.59 10.19
N GLY A 126 12.49 -21.72 10.57
CA GLY A 126 13.08 -21.06 11.74
C GLY A 126 13.19 -19.53 11.60
N LEU A 127 12.25 -18.90 10.88
CA LEU A 127 12.18 -17.46 10.66
C LEU A 127 11.62 -16.78 11.90
N ARG A 128 12.16 -15.60 12.19
CA ARG A 128 11.61 -14.73 13.22
C ARG A 128 10.20 -14.26 12.84
N VAL A 129 9.28 -14.37 13.79
CA VAL A 129 7.90 -13.89 13.68
C VAL A 129 7.72 -12.74 14.65
N PHE A 130 7.27 -11.60 14.13
CA PHE A 130 6.74 -10.53 14.96
C PHE A 130 5.33 -10.91 15.40
N SER A 131 5.01 -10.79 16.69
CA SER A 131 3.64 -10.96 17.22
C SER A 131 3.31 -9.89 18.25
N ARG A 132 2.18 -9.20 18.05
CA ARG A 132 1.64 -8.26 19.06
C ARG A 132 0.13 -8.12 18.94
N ALA A 133 -0.57 -8.06 20.07
CA ALA A 133 -1.99 -7.70 20.12
C ALA A 133 -2.17 -6.19 20.35
N VAL A 134 -2.95 -5.51 19.52
CA VAL A 134 -3.27 -4.08 19.65
C VAL A 134 -4.73 -3.85 19.26
N GLY A 135 -5.53 -3.30 20.18
CA GLY A 135 -6.91 -2.88 19.87
C GLY A 135 -7.81 -3.99 19.35
N GLY A 136 -7.63 -5.23 19.83
CA GLY A 136 -8.37 -6.40 19.37
C GLY A 136 -7.78 -7.09 18.13
N TRP A 137 -6.75 -6.52 17.52
CA TRP A 137 -6.08 -7.08 16.34
C TRP A 137 -4.80 -7.81 16.74
N ARG A 138 -4.69 -9.07 16.31
CA ARG A 138 -3.44 -9.82 16.39
C ARG A 138 -2.60 -9.49 15.17
N CYS A 139 -1.45 -8.86 15.40
CA CYS A 139 -0.54 -8.43 14.36
C CYS A 139 0.63 -9.40 14.30
N GLU A 140 0.59 -10.32 13.34
CA GLU A 140 1.59 -11.38 13.17
C GLU A 140 2.10 -11.46 11.74
N PHE A 141 3.42 -11.54 11.58
CA PHE A 141 4.09 -11.70 10.28
C PHE A 141 5.56 -12.11 10.45
N TYR A 142 6.13 -12.75 9.42
CA TYR A 142 7.57 -12.96 9.35
C TYR A 142 8.31 -11.63 9.22
N ASP A 143 9.25 -11.39 10.12
CA ASP A 143 9.97 -10.11 10.20
C ASP A 143 11.48 -10.26 10.05
N ASP A 144 11.92 -11.43 9.58
CA ASP A 144 13.29 -11.76 9.24
C ASP A 144 13.60 -11.41 7.78
N ALA A 145 13.72 -10.11 7.51
CA ALA A 145 13.99 -9.61 6.17
C ALA A 145 15.30 -10.14 5.58
N GLU A 146 16.30 -10.46 6.41
CA GLU A 146 17.58 -10.99 5.97
C GLU A 146 17.45 -12.41 5.42
N ALA A 147 16.80 -13.30 6.17
CA ALA A 147 16.56 -14.67 5.74
C ALA A 147 15.62 -14.77 4.53
N LEU A 148 14.78 -13.75 4.31
CA LEU A 148 13.86 -13.64 3.18
C LEU A 148 14.42 -12.84 1.98
N ARG A 149 15.67 -12.35 2.03
CA ARG A 149 16.27 -11.64 0.89
C ARG A 149 16.34 -12.54 -0.34
N GLY A 150 16.06 -11.96 -1.50
CA GLY A 150 16.15 -12.68 -2.77
C GLY A 150 14.98 -13.63 -3.05
N ILE A 151 13.95 -13.67 -2.21
CA ILE A 151 12.74 -14.47 -2.43
C ILE A 151 12.04 -14.16 -3.77
N GLY A 152 12.15 -12.91 -4.24
CA GLY A 152 11.62 -12.46 -5.53
C GLY A 152 12.56 -12.64 -6.73
N SER A 153 13.71 -13.31 -6.55
CA SER A 153 14.76 -13.43 -7.59
C SER A 153 14.33 -14.23 -8.81
N ALA A 154 13.37 -15.14 -8.66
CA ALA A 154 12.77 -15.87 -9.78
C ALA A 154 12.00 -14.92 -10.73
N ASN A 155 11.51 -13.78 -10.24
CA ASN A 155 10.90 -12.76 -11.08
C ASN A 155 11.96 -11.83 -11.66
N THR A 156 12.08 -11.81 -12.98
CA THR A 156 13.06 -10.99 -13.73
C THR A 156 12.45 -9.74 -14.35
N GLU A 157 11.20 -9.39 -14.02
CA GLU A 157 10.56 -8.18 -14.55
C GLU A 157 11.31 -6.93 -14.12
N SER A 158 11.61 -6.10 -15.11
CA SER A 158 12.21 -4.79 -14.92
C SER A 158 11.25 -3.82 -14.22
N LEU A 159 11.80 -2.75 -13.66
CA LEU A 159 11.00 -1.68 -13.04
C LEU A 159 9.98 -1.08 -14.04
N ALA A 160 10.34 -0.94 -15.31
CA ALA A 160 9.45 -0.41 -16.34
C ALA A 160 8.25 -1.35 -16.60
N GLN A 161 8.50 -2.67 -16.66
CA GLN A 161 7.44 -3.68 -16.79
C GLN A 161 6.52 -3.69 -15.56
N LEU A 162 7.08 -3.58 -14.36
CA LEU A 162 6.31 -3.52 -13.12
C LEU A 162 5.48 -2.23 -13.01
N LEU A 163 6.01 -1.09 -13.47
CA LEU A 163 5.27 0.17 -13.52
C LEU A 163 4.10 0.09 -14.50
N LEU A 164 4.31 -0.46 -15.70
CA LEU A 164 3.23 -0.68 -16.66
C LEU A 164 2.19 -1.66 -16.08
N ALA A 165 2.63 -2.76 -15.48
CA ALA A 165 1.76 -3.75 -14.86
C ALA A 165 0.91 -3.15 -13.72
N PHE A 166 1.47 -2.22 -12.94
CA PHE A 166 0.73 -1.49 -11.91
C PHE A 166 -0.46 -0.74 -12.52
N PHE A 167 -0.20 0.11 -13.50
CA PHE A 167 -1.25 0.92 -14.10
C PHE A 167 -2.25 0.09 -14.90
N ASP A 168 -1.80 -0.92 -15.64
CA ASP A 168 -2.67 -1.85 -16.36
C ASP A 168 -3.60 -2.60 -15.41
N TYR A 169 -3.07 -3.13 -14.29
CA TYR A 169 -3.89 -3.84 -13.31
C TYR A 169 -5.01 -2.95 -12.75
N TRP A 170 -4.67 -1.75 -12.28
CA TRP A 170 -5.65 -0.84 -11.67
C TRP A 170 -6.56 -0.15 -12.69
N ALA A 171 -6.14 -0.01 -13.94
CA ALA A 171 -6.97 0.53 -15.01
C ALA A 171 -8.08 -0.44 -15.41
N VAL A 172 -7.71 -1.70 -15.71
CA VAL A 172 -8.61 -2.61 -16.44
C VAL A 172 -8.82 -3.98 -15.81
N ARG A 173 -7.93 -4.46 -14.93
CA ARG A 173 -8.01 -5.85 -14.41
C ARG A 173 -8.67 -5.96 -13.04
N HIS A 174 -8.56 -4.94 -12.21
CA HIS A 174 -9.14 -5.00 -10.86
C HIS A 174 -10.68 -4.98 -10.92
N ASP A 175 -11.32 -5.97 -10.30
CA ASP A 175 -12.78 -5.99 -10.14
C ASP A 175 -13.21 -5.06 -9.00
N TYR A 176 -13.39 -3.80 -9.35
CA TYR A 176 -13.89 -2.78 -8.42
C TYR A 176 -15.29 -3.06 -7.87
N ASN A 177 -16.08 -3.97 -8.46
CA ASN A 177 -17.45 -4.24 -8.01
C ASN A 177 -17.48 -5.31 -6.92
N HIS A 178 -16.63 -6.33 -7.01
CA HIS A 178 -16.72 -7.50 -6.11
C HIS A 178 -15.47 -7.76 -5.29
N ALA A 179 -14.32 -7.17 -5.63
CA ALA A 179 -13.06 -7.50 -4.99
C ALA A 179 -12.60 -6.46 -3.97
N VAL A 180 -11.81 -6.94 -3.02
CA VAL A 180 -11.04 -6.18 -2.04
C VAL A 180 -9.58 -6.54 -2.23
N ALA A 181 -8.74 -5.53 -2.46
CA ALA A 181 -7.31 -5.71 -2.50
C ALA A 181 -6.76 -5.84 -1.08
N THR A 182 -5.95 -6.87 -0.86
CA THR A 182 -5.28 -7.12 0.41
C THR A 182 -3.87 -7.64 0.16
N ILE A 183 -3.02 -7.49 1.17
CA ILE A 183 -1.63 -7.97 1.16
C ILE A 183 -1.38 -9.11 2.14
N ARG A 184 -2.42 -9.57 2.88
CA ARG A 184 -2.28 -10.52 3.99
C ARG A 184 -2.64 -11.96 3.65
N VAL A 185 -3.23 -12.21 2.47
CA VAL A 185 -3.64 -13.55 2.04
C VAL A 185 -3.01 -13.91 0.70
N PRO A 186 -2.66 -15.18 0.46
CA PRO A 186 -2.27 -15.66 -0.86
C PRO A 186 -3.31 -15.30 -1.93
N GLY A 187 -2.84 -14.91 -3.12
CA GLY A 187 -3.70 -14.42 -4.20
C GLY A 187 -4.16 -12.97 -4.06
N GLY A 188 -4.04 -12.36 -2.87
CA GLY A 188 -4.21 -10.93 -2.62
C GLY A 188 -5.64 -10.39 -2.75
N LEU A 189 -6.65 -11.25 -2.95
CA LEU A 189 -8.04 -10.83 -3.13
C LEU A 189 -8.98 -11.44 -2.10
N LEU A 190 -9.87 -10.61 -1.57
CA LEU A 190 -11.05 -11.03 -0.82
C LEU A 190 -12.30 -10.53 -1.57
N SER A 191 -13.46 -11.09 -1.24
CA SER A 191 -14.73 -10.57 -1.77
C SER A 191 -15.26 -9.43 -0.90
N LYS A 192 -15.88 -8.42 -1.52
CA LYS A 192 -16.59 -7.37 -0.77
C LYS A 192 -17.72 -7.94 0.08
N ALA A 193 -18.36 -9.01 -0.40
CA ALA A 193 -19.41 -9.71 0.34
C ALA A 193 -18.89 -10.26 1.68
N SER A 194 -17.72 -10.92 1.71
CA SER A 194 -17.15 -11.44 2.96
C SER A 194 -16.70 -10.35 3.92
N LYS A 195 -16.49 -9.13 3.42
CA LYS A 195 -16.13 -7.93 4.18
C LYS A 195 -17.30 -7.03 4.55
N ASN A 196 -18.52 -7.34 4.08
CA ASN A 196 -19.67 -6.45 4.17
C ASN A 196 -19.40 -5.03 3.60
N TRP A 197 -18.56 -4.96 2.56
CA TRP A 197 -18.17 -3.72 1.87
C TRP A 197 -18.92 -3.57 0.54
N THR A 198 -20.11 -4.16 0.43
CA THR A 198 -20.96 -4.10 -0.78
C THR A 198 -21.81 -2.83 -0.86
N MET A 199 -22.05 -2.18 0.27
CA MET A 199 -22.94 -1.03 0.40
C MET A 199 -22.27 0.11 1.17
N ARG A 200 -22.81 1.32 1.03
CA ARG A 200 -22.34 2.50 1.78
C ARG A 200 -22.71 2.37 3.26
N HIS A 201 -21.77 2.60 4.16
CA HIS A 201 -22.00 2.67 5.60
C HIS A 201 -21.73 4.09 6.12
N GLY A 202 -22.79 4.83 6.46
CA GLY A 202 -22.65 6.24 6.87
C GLY A 202 -22.03 7.12 5.77
N SER A 203 -20.85 7.69 6.03
CA SER A 203 -20.08 8.43 5.01
C SER A 203 -19.12 7.56 4.20
N GLU A 204 -18.88 6.32 4.63
CA GLU A 204 -17.91 5.40 4.03
C GLU A 204 -18.44 4.77 2.74
N ARG A 205 -17.65 4.89 1.67
CA ARG A 205 -17.96 4.41 0.34
C ARG A 205 -16.92 3.39 -0.08
N HIS A 206 -17.37 2.16 -0.26
CA HIS A 206 -16.52 1.03 -0.66
C HIS A 206 -16.38 0.94 -2.18
N LEU A 207 -15.92 2.03 -2.83
CA LEU A 207 -15.78 2.11 -4.28
C LEU A 207 -14.42 1.59 -4.79
N VAL A 208 -13.38 1.73 -3.97
CA VAL A 208 -12.03 1.19 -4.20
C VAL A 208 -11.61 0.51 -2.90
N CYS A 209 -11.81 -0.79 -2.79
CA CYS A 209 -11.63 -1.47 -1.51
C CYS A 209 -10.20 -1.95 -1.31
N ILE A 210 -9.54 -1.40 -0.32
CA ILE A 210 -8.16 -1.72 0.04
C ILE A 210 -8.15 -2.01 1.53
N GLU A 211 -7.89 -3.26 1.91
CA GLU A 211 -7.88 -3.71 3.30
C GLU A 211 -6.59 -3.26 4.00
N ASP A 212 -6.72 -2.70 5.21
CA ASP A 212 -5.57 -2.56 6.12
C ASP A 212 -5.10 -3.96 6.57
N PRO A 213 -3.79 -4.24 6.56
CA PRO A 213 -3.25 -5.57 6.86
C PRO A 213 -3.48 -6.03 8.31
N PHE A 214 -3.75 -5.12 9.26
CA PHE A 214 -4.00 -5.48 10.65
C PHE A 214 -5.40 -5.07 11.12
N GLU A 215 -5.84 -3.85 10.83
CA GLU A 215 -7.19 -3.40 11.17
C GLU A 215 -8.18 -3.84 10.09
N LEU A 216 -8.58 -5.12 10.09
CA LEU A 216 -9.25 -5.76 8.95
C LEU A 216 -10.66 -5.22 8.61
N SER A 217 -11.20 -4.34 9.45
CA SER A 217 -12.44 -3.58 9.22
C SER A 217 -12.19 -2.23 8.53
N HIS A 218 -10.93 -1.81 8.38
CA HIS A 218 -10.54 -0.57 7.76
C HIS A 218 -10.36 -0.72 6.25
N ASP A 219 -11.28 -0.13 5.49
CA ASP A 219 -11.09 0.14 4.07
C ASP A 219 -10.35 1.48 3.89
N LEU A 220 -9.18 1.47 3.26
CA LEU A 220 -8.39 2.68 3.00
C LEU A 220 -9.00 3.56 1.89
N GLY A 221 -9.84 3.00 1.03
CA GLY A 221 -10.53 3.75 -0.03
C GLY A 221 -11.91 4.27 0.37
N ARG A 222 -12.32 4.09 1.63
CA ARG A 222 -13.66 4.47 2.14
C ARG A 222 -14.04 5.94 1.93
N THR A 223 -13.07 6.84 1.78
CA THR A 223 -13.30 8.29 1.64
C THR A 223 -13.49 8.70 0.18
N ILE A 224 -13.29 7.80 -0.77
CA ILE A 224 -13.38 8.09 -2.20
C ILE A 224 -14.86 8.19 -2.60
N ASP A 225 -15.23 9.33 -3.18
CA ASP A 225 -16.57 9.54 -3.72
C ASP A 225 -16.72 9.08 -5.18
N LYS A 226 -17.95 9.19 -5.71
CA LYS A 226 -18.29 8.75 -7.07
C LYS A 226 -17.56 9.53 -8.18
N VAL A 227 -17.24 10.79 -7.95
CA VAL A 227 -16.51 11.64 -8.91
C VAL A 227 -15.03 11.29 -8.86
N SER A 228 -14.49 11.22 -7.64
CA SER A 228 -13.08 10.95 -7.39
C SER A 228 -12.65 9.56 -7.88
N VAL A 229 -13.49 8.52 -7.75
CA VAL A 229 -13.19 7.18 -8.30
C VAL A 229 -13.12 7.19 -9.83
N VAL A 230 -13.99 7.96 -10.50
CA VAL A 230 -13.97 8.06 -11.97
C VAL A 230 -12.69 8.77 -12.41
N GLY A 231 -12.32 9.86 -11.74
CA GLY A 231 -11.06 10.57 -12.01
C GLY A 231 -9.84 9.68 -11.80
N LEU A 232 -9.79 8.95 -10.68
CA LEU A 232 -8.70 8.02 -10.36
C LEU A 232 -8.56 6.93 -11.43
N ARG A 233 -9.67 6.30 -11.85
CA ARG A 233 -9.66 5.25 -12.87
C ARG A 233 -9.21 5.78 -14.23
N ARG A 234 -9.67 6.96 -14.64
CA ARG A 234 -9.21 7.63 -15.87
C ARG A 234 -7.71 7.91 -15.83
N GLU A 235 -7.17 8.32 -14.68
CA GLU A 235 -5.73 8.55 -14.53
C GLU A 235 -4.92 7.25 -14.58
N PHE A 236 -5.43 6.14 -14.04
CA PHE A 236 -4.81 4.83 -14.23
C PHE A 236 -4.81 4.41 -15.71
N GLU A 237 -5.95 4.53 -16.40
CA GLU A 237 -6.08 4.22 -17.83
C GLU A 237 -5.14 5.08 -18.69
N ARG A 238 -5.05 6.37 -18.37
CA ARG A 238 -4.13 7.30 -19.04
C ARG A 238 -2.68 6.85 -18.84
N ALA A 239 -2.28 6.58 -17.60
CA ALA A 239 -0.92 6.16 -17.29
C ALA A 239 -0.54 4.85 -17.99
N ALA A 240 -1.44 3.86 -18.00
CA ALA A 240 -1.25 2.60 -18.71
C ALA A 240 -1.05 2.83 -20.22
N ARG A 241 -1.89 3.67 -20.83
CA ARG A 241 -1.78 4.02 -22.26
C ARG A 241 -0.48 4.75 -22.59
N VAL A 242 -0.08 5.72 -21.75
CA VAL A 242 1.18 6.46 -21.95
C VAL A 242 2.36 5.50 -21.92
N LEU A 243 2.42 4.63 -20.92
CA LEU A 243 3.51 3.66 -20.78
C LEU A 243 3.54 2.61 -21.90
N ALA A 244 2.38 2.24 -22.46
CA ALA A 244 2.29 1.24 -23.51
C ALA A 244 2.56 1.78 -24.92
N SER A 245 2.35 3.07 -25.17
CA SER A 245 2.29 3.61 -26.54
C SER A 245 3.24 4.78 -26.82
N VAL A 246 3.84 5.40 -25.80
CA VAL A 246 4.71 6.57 -25.97
C VAL A 246 6.18 6.15 -25.86
N PRO A 247 7.04 6.47 -26.84
CA PRO A 247 8.47 6.10 -26.81
C PRO A 247 9.24 6.68 -25.61
N ASP A 248 8.97 7.93 -25.24
CA ASP A 248 9.45 8.56 -24.00
C ASP A 248 8.28 8.90 -23.08
N PRO A 249 7.81 7.94 -22.26
CA PRO A 249 6.55 8.07 -21.54
C PRO A 249 6.65 8.94 -20.29
N LEU A 250 7.84 9.11 -19.71
CA LEU A 250 7.98 9.70 -18.37
C LEU A 250 7.56 11.18 -18.29
N PRO A 251 7.92 12.06 -19.25
CA PRO A 251 7.46 13.46 -19.23
C PRO A 251 5.93 13.57 -19.22
N LEU A 252 5.26 12.72 -20.00
CA LEU A 252 3.79 12.72 -20.09
C LEU A 252 3.13 11.98 -18.92
N LEU A 253 3.77 10.93 -18.40
CA LEU A 253 3.29 10.20 -17.23
C LEU A 253 3.21 11.13 -16.02
N PHE A 254 4.26 11.90 -15.78
CA PHE A 254 4.41 12.79 -14.62
C PHE A 254 4.01 14.24 -14.87
N GLN A 255 3.42 14.55 -16.01
CA GLN A 255 2.88 15.87 -16.28
C GLN A 255 1.91 16.29 -15.16
N PRO A 256 2.06 17.47 -14.53
CA PRO A 256 1.10 17.94 -13.54
C PRO A 256 -0.30 18.08 -14.15
N LEU A 257 -1.33 17.69 -13.40
CA LEU A 257 -2.72 17.99 -13.79
C LEU A 257 -2.92 19.51 -13.63
N ARG A 258 -3.24 20.20 -14.72
CA ARG A 258 -3.58 21.63 -14.65
C ARG A 258 -4.85 21.78 -13.81
N GLN A 259 -4.78 22.58 -12.75
CA GLN A 259 -5.96 23.07 -12.07
C GLN A 259 -6.43 24.29 -12.87
N GLU A 260 -7.50 24.12 -13.65
CA GLU A 260 -8.27 25.23 -14.19
C GLU A 260 -9.15 25.85 -13.09
#